data_AF-A0A517MX91-F1
#
_entry.id   AF-A0A517MX91-F1
#
_cell.length_a   1.000
_cell.length_b   1.000
_cell.length_c   1.000
_cell.angle_alpha   90.00
_cell.angle_beta   90.00
_cell.angle_gamma   90.00
#
_symmetry.space_group_name_H-M   'P 1'
#
loop_
_entity.id
_entity.type
_entity.pdbx_description
1 polymer ?
#
loop_
_entity_poly.entity_id
_entity_poly.type
_entity_poly.pdbx_seq_one_letter_code
_entity_poly.pdbx_strand_id
1 'polypeptide(L)'
;MYAKFARGYYCKNGKPTREFQKVLKVARQVNQLYCRSRAVEFGPLALKSVRQSMLDADLVRKTINKHVQLIRRMFRWAAEEELIPASVPQALMMVAGLRKGRIWCYLGDDANPYTVYDYTPSRCRDGPAKYLTGYEGCLQTDAYGGYDGIFIRRM
;
A
#
# COMPACT_ATOMS: atom_id res chain seq x y z
N MET A 1 -7.12 16.21 21.22
CA MET A 1 -6.11 15.89 20.19
C MET A 1 -6.69 14.88 19.20
N TYR A 2 -6.39 15.01 17.90
CA TYR A 2 -7.07 14.49 16.69
C TYR A 2 -8.32 13.59 16.84
N ALA A 3 -8.29 12.49 17.61
CA ALA A 3 -9.48 11.67 17.87
C ALA A 3 -10.68 12.48 18.41
N LYS A 4 -10.45 13.48 19.28
CA LYS A 4 -11.53 14.38 19.75
C LYS A 4 -12.14 15.19 18.60
N PHE A 5 -11.29 15.78 17.74
CA PHE A 5 -11.71 16.51 16.54
C PHE A 5 -12.43 15.59 15.54
N ALA A 6 -11.82 14.44 15.22
CA ALA A 6 -12.33 13.44 14.30
C ALA A 6 -13.70 12.89 14.71
N ARG A 7 -13.98 12.81 16.03
CA ARG A 7 -15.30 12.38 16.54
C ARG A 7 -16.41 13.36 16.14
N GLY A 8 -16.15 14.66 16.17
CA GLY A 8 -17.12 15.68 15.72
C GLY A 8 -17.18 15.78 14.19
N TYR A 9 -16.02 15.72 13.54
CA TYR A 9 -15.89 15.88 12.09
C TYR A 9 -16.47 14.71 11.28
N TYR A 10 -16.20 13.46 11.69
CA TYR A 10 -16.67 12.26 11.01
C TYR A 10 -18.00 11.76 11.57
N CYS A 11 -19.00 12.64 11.64
CA CYS A 11 -20.35 12.33 12.10
C CYS A 11 -21.37 12.33 10.95
N LYS A 12 -22.33 11.41 11.02
CA LYS A 12 -23.54 11.42 10.18
C LYS A 12 -24.73 11.12 11.08
N ASN A 13 -25.77 11.97 11.02
CA ASN A 13 -26.97 11.85 11.86
C ASN A 13 -26.65 11.76 13.37
N GLY A 14 -25.71 12.59 13.84
CA GLY A 14 -25.28 12.61 15.25
C GLY A 14 -24.47 11.38 15.72
N LYS A 15 -24.17 10.43 14.82
CA LYS A 15 -23.39 9.23 15.15
C LYS A 15 -22.03 9.24 14.44
N PRO A 16 -20.93 8.82 15.12
CA PRO A 16 -19.64 8.64 14.47
C PRO A 16 -19.71 7.61 13.36
N THR A 17 -19.11 7.93 12.22
CA THR A 17 -19.07 7.06 11.05
C THR A 17 -18.00 5.97 11.19
N ARG A 18 -17.97 5.02 10.24
CA ARG A 18 -16.89 4.02 10.13
C ARG A 18 -15.50 4.64 9.97
N GLU A 19 -15.39 5.87 9.44
CA GLU A 19 -14.10 6.57 9.35
C GLU A 19 -13.53 6.88 10.73
N PHE A 20 -14.37 7.24 11.70
CA PHE A 20 -13.93 7.45 13.07
C PHE A 20 -13.37 6.16 13.71
N GLN A 21 -13.98 5.01 13.42
CA GLN A 21 -13.46 3.72 13.91
C GLN A 21 -12.08 3.38 13.31
N LYS A 22 -11.83 3.74 12.04
CA LYS A 22 -10.52 3.60 11.42
C LYS A 22 -9.48 4.50 12.07
N VAL A 23 -9.84 5.75 12.40
CA VAL A 23 -8.99 6.68 13.17
C VAL A 23 -8.54 6.03 14.47
N LEU A 24 -9.46 5.46 15.24
CA LEU A 24 -9.14 4.80 16.51
C LEU A 24 -8.27 3.54 16.32
N LYS A 25 -8.52 2.75 15.27
CA LYS A 25 -7.70 1.56 14.96
C LYS A 25 -6.27 1.96 14.61
N VAL A 26 -6.09 2.96 13.76
CA VAL A 26 -4.77 3.45 13.35
C VAL A 26 -4.02 4.10 14.50
N ALA A 27 -4.70 4.92 15.31
CA ALA A 27 -4.10 5.51 16.50
C ALA A 27 -3.57 4.45 17.47
N ARG A 28 -4.32 3.35 17.67
CA ARG A 28 -3.87 2.21 18.46
C ARG A 28 -2.60 1.57 17.89
N GLN A 29 -2.50 1.38 16.58
CA GLN A 29 -1.31 0.82 15.93
C GLN A 29 -0.06 1.70 16.12
N VAL A 30 -0.22 3.03 16.06
CA VAL A 30 0.88 3.96 16.36
C VAL A 30 1.28 3.86 17.83
N ASN A 31 0.30 3.87 18.74
CA ASN A 31 0.54 3.81 20.17
C ASN A 31 1.20 2.50 20.61
N GLN A 32 0.92 1.37 19.95
CA GLN A 32 1.58 0.09 20.26
C GLN A 32 3.12 0.18 20.17
N LEU A 33 3.66 1.01 19.28
CA LEU A 33 5.11 1.15 19.09
C LEU A 33 5.68 2.45 19.69
N TYR A 34 4.88 3.51 19.73
CA TYR A 34 5.36 4.88 20.04
C TYR A 34 4.53 5.58 21.13
N CYS A 35 3.86 4.85 22.03
CA CYS A 35 3.03 5.44 23.09
C CYS A 35 3.77 6.47 23.96
N ARG A 36 5.06 6.23 24.24
CA ARG A 36 5.87 7.05 25.15
C ARG A 36 6.71 8.11 24.43
N SER A 37 6.75 8.07 23.10
CA SER A 37 7.54 9.01 22.29
C SER A 37 6.78 10.32 22.09
N ARG A 38 7.50 11.44 22.05
CA ARG A 38 6.86 12.72 21.75
C ARG A 38 6.47 12.75 20.28
N ALA A 39 5.35 13.38 19.94
CA ALA A 39 4.92 13.51 18.54
C ALA A 39 5.97 14.21 17.66
N VAL A 40 6.78 15.10 18.25
CA VAL A 40 7.88 15.79 17.55
C VAL A 40 9.06 14.87 17.18
N GLU A 41 9.20 13.74 17.86
CA GLU A 41 10.23 12.72 17.59
C GLU A 41 9.76 11.69 16.54
N PHE A 42 8.47 11.72 16.17
CA PHE A 42 7.89 10.77 15.24
C PHE A 42 8.26 11.13 13.79
N GLY A 43 9.41 10.59 13.35
CA GLY A 43 9.96 10.83 12.02
C GLY A 43 9.64 9.75 10.96
N PRO A 44 10.26 9.85 9.77
CA PRO A 44 10.07 8.91 8.66
C PRO A 44 10.37 7.45 9.01
N LEU A 45 11.41 7.20 9.83
CA LEU A 45 11.76 5.85 10.28
C LEU A 45 10.68 5.27 11.19
N ALA A 46 10.13 6.08 12.10
CA ALA A 46 9.04 5.64 12.97
C ALA A 46 7.80 5.23 12.15
N LEU A 47 7.44 6.01 11.13
CA LEU A 47 6.35 5.67 10.21
C LEU A 47 6.65 4.40 9.40
N LYS A 48 7.91 4.17 9.00
CA LYS A 48 8.31 2.91 8.34
C LYS A 48 8.17 1.72 9.29
N SER A 49 8.50 1.85 10.56
CA SER A 49 8.32 0.78 11.56
C SER A 49 6.85 0.48 11.83
N VAL A 50 5.99 1.52 11.95
CA VAL A 50 4.53 1.32 12.04
C VAL A 50 3.99 0.64 10.79
N ARG A 51 4.50 0.99 9.61
CA ARG A 51 4.15 0.30 8.36
C ARG A 51 4.63 -1.16 8.35
N GLN A 52 5.79 -1.43 8.93
CA GLN A 52 6.34 -2.79 9.05
C GLN A 52 5.47 -3.65 9.95
N SER A 53 5.05 -3.15 11.13
CA SER A 53 4.15 -3.93 12.00
C SER A 53 2.79 -4.23 11.35
N MET A 54 2.32 -3.39 10.42
CA MET A 54 1.15 -3.71 9.62
C MET A 54 1.40 -4.84 8.60
N LEU A 55 2.60 -4.91 8.01
CA LEU A 55 3.02 -6.02 7.16
C LEU A 55 3.12 -7.31 7.96
N ASP A 56 3.73 -7.26 9.15
CA ASP A 56 3.94 -8.41 10.02
C ASP A 56 2.60 -8.96 10.56
N ALA A 57 1.59 -8.10 10.67
CA ALA A 57 0.21 -8.47 11.00
C ALA A 57 -0.63 -8.91 9.77
N ASP A 58 0.02 -9.15 8.62
CA ASP A 58 -0.57 -9.60 7.36
C ASP A 58 -1.72 -8.70 6.83
N LEU A 59 -1.61 -7.38 7.05
CA LEU A 59 -2.58 -6.45 6.47
C LEU A 59 -2.34 -6.32 4.96
N VAL A 60 -3.42 -6.39 4.20
CA VAL A 60 -3.36 -6.15 2.76
C VAL A 60 -2.83 -4.75 2.44
N ARG A 61 -1.96 -4.66 1.42
CA ARG A 61 -1.30 -3.42 0.95
C ARG A 61 -2.22 -2.19 0.87
N LYS A 62 -3.44 -2.36 0.34
CA LYS A 62 -4.43 -1.27 0.21
C LYS A 62 -4.79 -0.68 1.59
N THR A 63 -4.95 -1.53 2.60
CA THR A 63 -5.24 -1.12 3.98
C THR A 63 -4.05 -0.42 4.59
N ILE A 64 -2.84 -0.96 4.44
CA ILE A 64 -1.61 -0.33 4.92
C ILE A 64 -1.45 1.09 4.36
N ASN A 65 -1.59 1.26 3.04
CA ASN A 65 -1.49 2.57 2.42
C ASN A 65 -2.57 3.53 2.94
N LYS A 66 -3.81 3.07 3.14
CA LYS A 66 -4.88 3.90 3.74
C LYS A 66 -4.52 4.32 5.17
N HIS A 67 -3.99 3.41 5.99
CA HIS A 67 -3.59 3.69 7.36
C HIS A 67 -2.43 4.69 7.42
N VAL A 68 -1.39 4.49 6.59
CA VAL A 68 -0.26 5.43 6.47
C VAL A 68 -0.73 6.83 6.07
N GLN A 69 -1.67 6.94 5.13
CA GLN A 69 -2.27 8.24 4.75
C GLN A 69 -3.07 8.87 5.90
N LEU A 70 -3.76 8.05 6.69
CA LEU A 70 -4.49 8.54 7.86
C LEU A 70 -3.53 9.06 8.95
N ILE A 71 -2.41 8.37 9.20
CA ILE A 71 -1.37 8.86 10.12
C ILE A 71 -0.85 10.23 9.65
N ARG A 72 -0.49 10.37 8.37
CA ARG A 72 -0.04 11.66 7.83
C ARG A 72 -1.08 12.77 8.04
N ARG A 73 -2.36 12.45 7.86
CA ARG A 73 -3.47 13.40 8.08
C ARG A 73 -3.57 13.82 9.55
N MET A 74 -3.39 12.90 10.48
CA MET A 74 -3.38 13.21 11.93
C MET A 74 -2.27 14.20 12.28
N PHE A 75 -1.06 13.96 11.78
CA PHE A 75 0.10 14.84 12.02
C PHE A 75 -0.03 16.18 11.30
N ARG A 76 -0.58 16.19 10.07
CA ARG A 76 -0.87 17.45 9.36
C ARG A 76 -1.83 18.32 10.16
N TRP A 77 -2.93 17.75 10.65
CA TRP A 77 -3.88 18.46 11.51
C TRP A 77 -3.21 18.95 12.80
N ALA A 78 -2.35 18.14 13.42
CA ALA A 78 -1.64 18.57 14.63
C ALA A 78 -0.72 19.78 14.39
N ALA A 79 -0.10 19.87 13.21
CA ALA A 79 0.69 21.05 12.84
C ALA A 79 -0.19 22.27 12.50
N GLU A 80 -1.36 22.04 11.89
CA GLU A 80 -2.35 23.10 11.60
C GLU A 80 -2.89 23.75 12.88
N GLU A 81 -3.01 22.97 13.96
CA GLU A 81 -3.41 23.43 15.29
C GLU A 81 -2.22 23.89 16.16
N GLU A 82 -1.03 24.09 15.55
CA GLU A 82 0.21 24.53 16.23
C GLU A 82 0.71 23.61 17.36
N LEU A 83 0.21 22.36 17.43
CA LEU A 83 0.58 21.40 18.48
C LEU A 83 1.96 20.77 18.24
N ILE A 84 2.41 20.75 16.99
CA ILE A 84 3.74 20.26 16.58
C ILE A 84 4.30 21.14 15.46
N PRO A 85 5.63 21.22 15.29
CA PRO A 85 6.23 21.91 14.16
C PRO A 85 5.78 21.31 12.83
N ALA A 86 5.59 22.16 11.82
CA ALA A 86 5.19 21.72 10.49
C ALA A 86 6.21 20.74 9.86
N SER A 87 7.49 20.84 10.23
CA SER A 87 8.58 19.97 9.77
C SER A 87 8.28 18.48 9.96
N VAL A 88 7.52 18.13 11.00
CA VAL A 88 7.17 16.74 11.31
C VAL A 88 6.27 16.14 10.22
N PRO A 89 5.04 16.61 9.95
CA PRO A 89 4.23 16.07 8.87
C PRO A 89 4.89 16.19 7.49
N GLN A 90 5.69 17.23 7.24
CA GLN A 90 6.43 17.37 5.97
C GLN A 90 7.46 16.24 5.79
N ALA A 91 8.20 15.87 6.84
CA ALA A 91 9.08 14.72 6.82
C ALA A 91 8.28 13.40 6.58
N LEU A 92 7.12 13.23 7.23
CA LEU A 92 6.28 12.04 7.06
C LEU A 92 5.75 11.87 5.62
N MET A 93 5.54 12.97 4.90
CA MET A 93 5.12 12.93 3.50
C MET A 93 6.17 12.32 2.58
N MET A 94 7.46 12.41 2.92
CA MET A 94 8.58 11.83 2.15
C MET A 94 8.59 10.30 2.13
N VAL A 95 7.85 9.65 3.03
CA VAL A 95 7.74 8.18 3.01
C VAL A 95 6.88 7.77 1.81
N ALA A 96 7.41 6.96 0.91
CA ALA A 96 6.60 6.42 -0.20
C ALA A 96 5.57 5.39 0.30
N GLY A 97 4.43 5.26 -0.37
CA GLY A 97 3.48 4.17 -0.14
C GLY A 97 4.03 2.82 -0.62
N LEU A 98 3.44 1.71 -0.15
CA LEU A 98 3.76 0.38 -0.68
C LEU A 98 3.34 0.29 -2.16
N ARG A 99 4.30 -0.11 -3.00
CA ARG A 99 4.13 -0.23 -4.46
C ARG A 99 3.28 -1.46 -4.80
N LYS A 100 2.59 -1.39 -5.94
CA LYS A 100 1.90 -2.54 -6.53
C LYS A 100 2.86 -3.19 -7.54
N GLY A 101 3.07 -4.49 -7.43
CA GLY A 101 3.70 -5.32 -8.45
C GLY A 101 2.70 -6.31 -9.05
N ARG A 102 3.19 -7.15 -9.96
CA ARG A 102 2.46 -8.29 -10.52
C ARG A 102 3.34 -9.53 -10.42
N ILE A 103 2.69 -10.67 -10.19
CA ILE A 103 3.30 -11.99 -10.33
C ILE A 103 2.62 -12.62 -11.55
N TRP A 104 3.42 -13.11 -12.48
CA TRP A 104 3.01 -13.85 -13.65
C TRP A 104 3.32 -15.32 -13.40
N CYS A 105 2.37 -16.19 -13.72
CA CYS A 105 2.52 -17.63 -13.55
C CYS A 105 2.51 -18.27 -14.93
N TYR A 106 3.59 -18.97 -15.26
CA TYR A 106 3.72 -19.74 -16.49
C TYR A 106 3.71 -21.22 -16.12
N LEU A 107 2.84 -21.98 -16.76
CA LEU A 107 2.77 -23.42 -16.62
C LEU A 107 3.33 -24.03 -17.90
N GLY A 108 4.38 -24.84 -17.78
CA GLY A 108 4.92 -25.59 -18.90
C GLY A 108 4.13 -26.87 -19.20
N ASP A 109 4.53 -27.56 -20.26
CA ASP A 109 3.87 -28.75 -20.79
C ASP A 109 4.53 -30.06 -20.30
N ASP A 110 4.12 -31.19 -20.84
CA ASP A 110 4.67 -32.51 -20.47
C ASP A 110 6.18 -32.61 -20.78
N ALA A 111 6.67 -31.89 -21.79
CA ALA A 111 8.09 -31.84 -22.13
C ALA A 111 8.88 -30.91 -21.20
N ASN A 112 8.23 -29.89 -20.63
CA ASN A 112 8.81 -28.89 -19.74
C ASN A 112 7.92 -28.68 -18.50
N PRO A 113 7.81 -29.65 -17.58
CA PRO A 113 6.77 -29.68 -16.54
C PRO A 113 7.08 -28.75 -15.34
N TYR A 114 7.41 -27.49 -15.63
CA TYR A 114 7.80 -26.50 -14.64
C TYR A 114 6.75 -25.40 -14.53
N THR A 115 6.52 -24.96 -13.29
CA THR A 115 5.78 -23.73 -13.00
C THR A 115 6.77 -22.62 -12.73
N VAL A 116 6.77 -21.58 -13.56
CA VAL A 116 7.65 -20.41 -13.39
C VAL A 116 6.84 -19.21 -12.90
N TYR A 117 7.36 -18.57 -11.87
CA TYR A 117 6.83 -17.31 -11.35
C TYR A 117 7.76 -16.15 -11.71
N ASP A 118 7.25 -15.17 -12.46
CA ASP A 118 7.97 -13.93 -12.76
C ASP A 118 7.35 -12.76 -11.99
N TYR A 119 8.16 -11.96 -11.32
CA TYR A 119 7.70 -10.80 -10.56
C TYR A 119 8.12 -9.50 -11.23
N THR A 120 7.14 -8.67 -11.59
CA THR A 120 7.41 -7.30 -12.05
C THR A 120 7.05 -6.28 -10.94
N PRO A 121 8.01 -5.44 -10.49
CA PRO A 121 7.79 -4.42 -9.45
C PRO A 121 7.05 -3.18 -9.98
N SER A 122 6.13 -3.38 -10.92
CA SER A 122 5.38 -2.33 -11.59
C SER A 122 3.91 -2.73 -11.76
N ARG A 123 3.09 -1.74 -12.11
CA ARG A 123 1.69 -1.97 -12.48
C ARG A 123 1.52 -2.23 -13.97
N CYS A 124 2.59 -2.20 -14.75
CA CYS A 124 2.58 -2.34 -16.20
C CYS A 124 2.21 -3.77 -16.62
N ARG A 125 1.70 -3.90 -17.84
CA ARG A 125 1.26 -5.18 -18.42
C ARG A 125 2.32 -5.83 -19.32
N ASP A 126 3.53 -5.28 -19.33
CA ASP A 126 4.63 -5.61 -20.23
C ASP A 126 5.44 -6.84 -19.80
N GLY A 127 5.21 -7.36 -18.57
CA GLY A 127 5.92 -8.54 -18.05
C GLY A 127 5.90 -9.73 -19.01
N PRO A 128 4.73 -10.22 -19.45
CA PRO A 128 4.66 -11.37 -20.32
C PRO A 128 5.28 -11.15 -21.69
N ALA A 129 5.15 -9.95 -22.25
CA ALA A 129 5.77 -9.63 -23.54
C ALA A 129 7.31 -9.69 -23.46
N LYS A 130 7.89 -9.27 -22.33
CA LYS A 130 9.33 -9.36 -22.07
C LYS A 130 9.76 -10.80 -21.81
N TYR A 131 9.06 -11.49 -20.92
CA TYR A 131 9.41 -12.86 -20.52
C TYR A 131 9.32 -13.84 -21.69
N LEU A 132 8.28 -13.72 -22.52
CA LEU A 132 8.02 -14.61 -23.67
C LEU A 132 8.70 -14.14 -24.96
N THR A 133 9.70 -13.25 -24.88
CA THR A 133 10.44 -12.80 -26.07
C THR A 133 11.17 -13.98 -26.70
N GLY A 134 10.85 -14.29 -27.96
CA GLY A 134 11.44 -15.41 -28.69
C GLY A 134 10.84 -16.78 -28.38
N TYR A 135 9.79 -16.86 -27.56
CA TYR A 135 9.07 -18.11 -27.31
C TYR A 135 8.40 -18.62 -28.60
N GLU A 136 8.58 -19.91 -28.89
CA GLU A 136 7.94 -20.59 -30.01
C GLU A 136 7.10 -21.75 -29.49
N GLY A 137 5.80 -21.73 -29.83
CA GLY A 137 4.84 -22.72 -29.38
C GLY A 137 3.47 -22.14 -29.12
N CYS A 138 2.62 -22.92 -28.48
CA CYS A 138 1.29 -22.49 -28.09
C CYS A 138 1.34 -21.80 -26.72
N LEU A 139 0.60 -20.70 -26.58
CA LEU A 139 0.40 -20.01 -25.31
C LEU A 139 -1.10 -19.92 -25.04
N GLN A 140 -1.57 -20.70 -24.07
CA GLN A 140 -2.92 -20.54 -23.54
C GLN A 140 -2.94 -19.42 -22.51
N THR A 141 -3.93 -18.53 -22.58
CA THR A 141 -4.09 -17.40 -21.65
C THR A 141 -5.51 -17.33 -21.13
N ASP A 142 -5.71 -16.64 -20.01
CA ASP A 142 -7.00 -16.40 -19.35
C ASP A 142 -7.82 -15.27 -20.01
N ALA A 143 -7.48 -14.90 -21.25
CA ALA A 143 -8.00 -13.72 -21.96
C ALA A 143 -7.71 -12.37 -21.27
N TYR A 144 -6.72 -12.30 -20.37
CA TYR A 144 -6.26 -11.03 -19.84
C TYR A 144 -5.58 -10.17 -20.93
N GLY A 145 -6.06 -8.94 -21.15
CA GLY A 145 -5.56 -8.02 -22.18
C GLY A 145 -4.09 -7.55 -22.02
N GLY A 146 -3.33 -8.14 -21.09
CA GLY A 146 -1.88 -8.07 -21.06
C GLY A 146 -1.20 -8.90 -22.16
N TYR A 147 -1.89 -9.92 -22.67
CA TYR A 147 -1.37 -10.84 -23.67
C TYR A 147 -1.70 -10.44 -25.11
N ASP A 148 -2.62 -9.51 -25.34
CA ASP A 148 -3.06 -9.08 -26.69
C ASP A 148 -1.89 -8.72 -27.63
N GLY A 149 -0.88 -8.01 -27.11
CA GLY A 149 0.28 -7.59 -27.90
C GLY A 149 1.27 -8.71 -28.25
N ILE A 150 1.11 -9.89 -27.67
CA ILE A 150 1.97 -11.07 -27.90
C ILE A 150 1.44 -11.87 -29.09
N PHE A 151 0.11 -11.97 -29.24
CA PHE A 151 -0.53 -12.70 -30.34
C PHE A 151 -0.45 -11.95 -31.68
N ILE A 152 -0.47 -10.61 -31.68
CA ILE A 152 -0.56 -9.79 -32.90
C ILE A 152 0.72 -9.84 -33.76
N ARG A 153 1.85 -10.37 -33.25
CA ARG A 153 3.12 -10.42 -33.99
C ARG A 153 3.31 -11.65 -34.90
N ARG A 154 2.32 -12.54 -35.01
CA ARG A 154 2.40 -13.76 -35.83
C ARG A 154 1.07 -14.10 -36.52
N MET A 155 0.59 -13.22 -37.41
CA MET A 155 -0.24 -13.59 -38.57
C MET A 155 0.56 -13.33 -39.84
#